data_AF-A0A914V864-F1
#
_entry.id   AF-A0A914V864-F1
#
_cell.length_a   1.000
_cell.length_b   1.000
_cell.length_c   1.000
_cell.angle_alpha   90.00
_cell.angle_beta   90.00
_cell.angle_gamma   90.00
#
_symmetry.space_group_name_H-M   'P 1'
#
loop_
_entity.id
_entity.type
_entity.pdbx_description
1 polymer ?
#
loop_
_entity_poly.entity_id
_entity_poly.type
_entity_poly.pdbx_seq_one_letter_code
_entity_poly.pdbx_strand_id
1 'polypeptide(L)'
;MTLCVTVQCVRALTYLEFQGTEKYPDLVFTANAAVVRGKRAYLANFFHLERKGERFYYDRWFKQNGYETTGSQDIAFEGAGDGLWAGHGDDRLFSGVGPRTDVRVLEKLAFELKDGRPFKVIGCRLIDPRFYHIDTCFCPVGPELALYYPHAFDAITVHNLKNEIELIPVSEREASKFACNSVAVGKNVVMPAGNDETAKALTDRGYN
;
A
#
# COMPACT_ATOMS: atom_id res chain seq x y z
N MET A 1 -1.67 16.54 17.24
CA MET A 1 -1.34 15.13 17.49
C MET A 1 -0.33 14.75 16.44
N THR A 2 0.95 14.67 16.79
CA THR A 2 2.01 14.26 15.85
C THR A 2 1.84 12.79 15.59
N LEU A 3 1.56 12.41 14.35
CA LEU A 3 1.30 11.03 14.01
C LEU A 3 2.20 10.59 12.86
N CYS A 4 3.14 9.71 13.20
CA CYS A 4 4.03 9.07 12.26
C CYS A 4 3.29 7.90 11.62
N VAL A 5 2.88 8.01 10.36
CA VAL A 5 2.61 6.82 9.55
C VAL A 5 3.19 7.00 8.16
N THR A 6 3.84 5.92 7.75
CA THR A 6 4.71 5.70 6.60
C THR A 6 3.98 5.85 5.28
N VAL A 7 4.42 6.77 4.42
CA VAL A 7 4.26 6.55 2.97
C VAL A 7 5.20 5.41 2.63
N GLN A 8 4.69 4.17 2.53
CA GLN A 8 5.48 2.99 2.19
C GLN A 8 6.09 3.13 0.80
N CYS A 9 7.24 3.79 0.73
CA CYS A 9 8.31 3.40 -0.18
C CYS A 9 9.26 2.56 0.67
N VAL A 10 9.68 1.40 0.16
CA VAL A 10 10.57 0.38 0.78
C VAL A 10 11.95 0.95 1.25
N ARG A 11 12.12 2.28 1.20
CA ARG A 11 13.38 3.02 1.29
C ARG A 11 13.36 4.16 2.31
N ALA A 12 12.19 4.70 2.69
CA ALA A 12 12.14 5.84 3.60
C ALA A 12 10.79 5.96 4.33
N LEU A 13 10.85 6.46 5.56
CA LEU A 13 9.70 6.86 6.37
C LEU A 13 9.48 8.37 6.19
N THR A 14 8.24 8.77 5.93
CA THR A 14 7.83 10.17 5.86
C THR A 14 6.76 10.42 6.91
N TYR A 15 6.89 11.51 7.66
CA TYR A 15 5.98 11.89 8.74
C TYR A 15 4.97 12.90 8.22
N LEU A 16 3.68 12.62 8.39
CA LEU A 16 2.60 13.52 8.00
C LEU A 16 1.98 14.11 9.26
N GLU A 17 2.07 15.43 9.42
CA GLU A 17 1.47 16.14 10.54
C GLU A 17 0.31 17.01 10.06
N PHE A 18 -0.78 16.96 10.81
CA PHE A 18 -2.01 17.69 10.51
C PHE A 18 -2.55 18.42 11.74
N GLN A 19 -3.29 19.50 11.50
CA GLN A 19 -3.97 20.30 12.53
C GLN A 19 -5.46 20.42 12.16
N GLY A 20 -6.34 20.47 13.17
CA GLY A 20 -7.78 20.65 12.98
C GLY A 20 -8.50 19.40 12.44
N THR A 21 -8.01 18.21 12.76
CA THR A 21 -8.48 16.92 12.21
C THR A 21 -9.37 16.14 13.16
N GLU A 22 -9.95 16.78 14.19
CA GLU A 22 -10.73 16.12 15.25
C GLU A 22 -11.95 15.36 14.70
N LYS A 23 -12.46 15.78 13.54
CA LYS A 23 -13.58 15.14 12.83
C LYS A 23 -13.19 13.90 12.02
N TYR A 24 -11.90 13.64 11.84
CA TYR A 24 -11.37 12.57 10.99
C TYR A 24 -10.43 11.67 11.81
N PRO A 25 -11.00 10.76 12.64
CA PRO A 25 -10.19 9.89 13.49
C PRO A 25 -9.30 8.91 12.69
N ASP A 26 -9.74 8.51 11.49
CA ASP A 26 -9.01 7.57 10.63
C ASP A 26 -7.89 8.22 9.81
N LEU A 27 -7.72 9.54 9.93
CA LEU A 27 -6.62 10.29 9.32
C LEU A 27 -5.25 9.84 9.86
N VAL A 28 -5.26 9.05 10.94
CA VAL A 28 -4.08 8.37 11.46
C VAL A 28 -3.54 7.27 10.54
N PHE A 29 -4.38 6.70 9.68
CA PHE A 29 -4.01 5.68 8.71
C PHE A 29 -3.49 6.34 7.41
N THR A 30 -2.34 7.00 7.50
CA THR A 30 -1.78 7.80 6.39
C THR A 30 -1.28 6.94 5.22
N ALA A 31 -1.18 5.62 5.38
CA ALA A 31 -1.01 4.69 4.26
C ALA A 31 -2.09 4.93 3.19
N ASN A 32 -3.29 5.33 3.60
CA ASN A 32 -4.37 5.62 2.66
C ASN A 32 -4.34 7.04 2.08
N ALA A 33 -3.28 7.83 2.27
CA ALA A 33 -3.22 9.20 1.78
C ALA A 33 -3.09 9.27 0.25
N ALA A 34 -2.12 8.53 -0.29
CA ALA A 34 -1.76 8.53 -1.70
C ALA A 34 -0.84 7.36 -2.04
N VAL A 35 -0.67 7.08 -3.33
CA VAL A 35 0.53 6.41 -3.85
C VAL A 35 1.47 7.45 -4.41
N VAL A 36 2.76 7.32 -4.08
CA VAL A 36 3.80 8.28 -4.46
C VAL A 36 4.81 7.64 -5.38
N ARG A 37 5.22 8.35 -6.44
CA ARG A 37 6.37 7.99 -7.29
C ARG A 37 7.17 9.24 -7.64
N GLY A 38 8.42 9.30 -7.19
CA GLY A 38 9.24 10.51 -7.34
C GLY A 38 8.56 11.72 -6.67
N LYS A 39 8.26 12.75 -7.46
CA LYS A 39 7.55 13.97 -7.01
C LYS A 39 6.04 13.96 -7.25
N ARG A 40 5.47 12.84 -7.70
CA ARG A 40 4.04 12.70 -8.01
C ARG A 40 3.32 11.93 -6.93
N ALA A 41 2.18 12.44 -6.49
CA ALA A 41 1.31 11.81 -5.50
C ALA A 41 -0.10 11.63 -6.09
N TYR A 42 -0.51 10.39 -6.36
CA TYR A 42 -1.88 10.07 -6.72
C TYR A 42 -2.71 9.94 -5.45
N LEU A 43 -3.51 10.97 -5.17
CA LEU A 43 -4.28 11.09 -3.92
C LEU A 43 -5.42 10.08 -3.87
N ALA A 44 -5.68 9.57 -2.67
CA ALA A 44 -6.83 8.72 -2.41
C ALA A 44 -8.17 9.44 -2.60
N ASN A 45 -9.15 8.70 -3.09
CA ASN A 45 -10.55 9.04 -3.10
C ASN A 45 -11.31 7.92 -2.40
N PHE A 46 -11.61 8.15 -1.12
CA PHE A 46 -12.15 7.13 -0.23
C PHE A 46 -13.51 6.62 -0.70
N PHE A 47 -13.72 5.32 -0.56
CA PHE A 47 -15.00 4.67 -0.87
C PHE A 47 -16.10 5.16 0.09
N HIS A 48 -15.77 5.21 1.37
CA HIS A 48 -16.67 5.62 2.45
C HIS A 48 -16.70 7.14 2.63
N LEU A 49 -17.89 7.70 2.85
CA LEU A 49 -18.11 9.15 2.97
C LEU A 49 -17.38 9.74 4.18
N GLU A 50 -17.27 8.96 5.24
CA GLU A 50 -16.64 9.28 6.51
C GLU A 50 -15.18 9.74 6.34
N ARG A 51 -14.46 9.12 5.40
CA ARG A 51 -13.04 9.42 5.13
C ARG A 51 -12.81 10.36 3.95
N LYS A 52 -13.83 10.69 3.14
CA LYS A 52 -13.65 11.54 1.95
C LYS A 52 -13.05 12.91 2.26
N GLY A 53 -13.38 13.49 3.42
CA GLY A 53 -12.83 14.77 3.83
C GLY A 53 -11.34 14.76 4.16
N GLU A 54 -10.74 13.59 4.42
CA GLU A 54 -9.30 13.47 4.70
C GLU A 54 -8.45 13.89 3.50
N ARG A 55 -8.96 13.69 2.27
CA ARG A 55 -8.28 14.05 1.02
C ARG A 55 -7.82 15.52 1.01
N PHE A 56 -8.60 16.42 1.60
CA PHE A 56 -8.23 17.83 1.71
C PHE A 56 -6.90 18.03 2.47
N TYR A 57 -6.72 17.33 3.59
CA TYR A 57 -5.52 17.42 4.40
C TYR A 57 -4.33 16.78 3.70
N TYR A 58 -4.53 15.63 3.06
CA TYR A 58 -3.48 14.97 2.27
C TYR A 58 -3.02 15.85 1.10
N ASP A 59 -3.94 16.40 0.30
CA ASP A 59 -3.60 17.29 -0.82
C ASP A 59 -2.78 18.50 -0.37
N ARG A 60 -3.24 19.15 0.71
CA ARG A 60 -2.53 20.31 1.29
C ARG A 60 -1.13 19.91 1.74
N TRP A 61 -0.98 18.81 2.47
CA TRP A 61 0.32 18.37 2.98
C TRP A 61 1.27 18.04 1.83
N PHE A 62 0.84 17.28 0.82
CA PHE A 62 1.69 16.92 -0.32
C PHE A 62 2.15 18.15 -1.11
N LYS A 63 1.23 19.08 -1.41
CA LYS A 63 1.58 20.33 -2.12
C LYS A 63 2.59 21.17 -1.33
N GLN A 64 2.39 21.31 -0.02
CA GLN A 64 3.31 22.07 0.85
C GLN A 64 4.70 21.45 0.93
N ASN A 65 4.81 20.13 0.70
CA ASN A 65 6.07 19.39 0.70
C ASN A 65 6.64 19.20 -0.73
N GLY A 66 6.16 19.97 -1.71
CA GLY A 66 6.70 20.03 -3.06
C GLY A 66 6.38 18.82 -3.92
N TYR A 67 5.25 18.15 -3.68
CA TYR A 67 4.71 17.12 -4.56
C TYR A 67 3.68 17.70 -5.53
N GLU A 68 3.63 17.12 -6.73
CA GLU A 68 2.55 17.29 -7.70
C GLU A 68 1.43 16.30 -7.36
N THR A 69 0.28 16.82 -6.91
CA THR A 69 -0.86 15.98 -6.57
C THR A 69 -1.80 15.79 -7.75
N THR A 70 -2.36 14.60 -7.85
CA THR A 70 -3.28 14.17 -8.91
C THR A 70 -4.30 13.16 -8.36
N GLY A 71 -5.16 12.61 -9.22
CA GLY A 71 -6.08 11.53 -8.90
C GLY A 71 -7.55 11.90 -9.00
N SER A 72 -8.35 10.93 -9.44
CA SER A 72 -9.79 11.08 -9.67
C SER A 72 -10.58 11.32 -8.39
N GLN A 73 -11.62 12.16 -8.46
CA GLN A 73 -12.61 12.33 -7.39
C GLN A 73 -13.87 11.46 -7.60
N ASP A 74 -13.99 10.82 -8.76
CA ASP A 74 -15.14 9.98 -9.14
C ASP A 74 -14.85 8.48 -9.08
N ILE A 75 -13.57 8.09 -9.04
CA ILE A 75 -13.12 6.70 -9.02
C ILE A 75 -12.49 6.45 -7.66
N ALA A 76 -12.99 5.45 -6.93
CA ALA A 76 -12.50 5.12 -5.60
C ALA A 76 -11.10 4.49 -5.65
N PHE A 77 -10.21 4.92 -4.77
CA PHE A 77 -8.85 4.41 -4.60
C PHE A 77 -8.30 4.86 -3.26
N GLU A 78 -7.71 3.96 -2.47
CA GLU A 78 -7.32 4.26 -1.08
C GLU A 78 -5.80 4.22 -0.84
N GLY A 79 -5.04 4.79 -1.79
CA GLY A 79 -3.63 5.15 -1.61
C GLY A 79 -2.71 3.94 -1.48
N ALA A 80 -1.64 4.07 -0.70
CA ALA A 80 -0.66 3.00 -0.48
C ALA A 80 -1.24 1.79 0.27
N GLY A 81 -2.37 1.95 0.97
CA GLY A 81 -3.12 0.80 1.49
C GLY A 81 -3.65 -0.14 0.40
N ASP A 82 -3.84 0.37 -0.83
CA ASP A 82 -4.29 -0.39 -2.01
C ASP A 82 -3.32 -0.27 -3.20
N GLY A 83 -2.09 0.16 -2.96
CA GLY A 83 -1.11 0.43 -4.01
C GLY A 83 0.32 0.35 -3.49
N LEU A 84 0.94 -0.82 -3.62
CA LEU A 84 2.24 -1.13 -3.05
C LEU A 84 3.30 -1.27 -4.14
N TRP A 85 4.37 -0.50 -4.02
CA TRP A 85 5.52 -0.57 -4.93
C TRP A 85 6.41 -1.76 -4.60
N ALA A 86 6.92 -2.40 -5.65
CA ALA A 86 8.07 -3.29 -5.58
C ALA A 86 8.96 -3.11 -6.81
N GLY A 87 10.04 -3.89 -6.81
CA GLY A 87 11.00 -3.97 -7.90
C GLY A 87 12.08 -2.92 -7.93
N HIS A 88 13.07 -3.23 -8.77
CA HIS A 88 14.26 -2.41 -8.89
C HIS A 88 13.89 -1.07 -9.52
N GLY A 89 13.93 -0.01 -8.70
CA GLY A 89 13.53 1.31 -9.16
C GLY A 89 12.01 1.55 -9.15
N ASP A 90 11.26 0.73 -8.43
CA ASP A 90 9.80 0.84 -8.28
C ASP A 90 9.11 0.73 -9.65
N ASP A 91 9.36 -0.39 -10.32
CA ASP A 91 8.89 -0.70 -11.68
C ASP A 91 7.60 -1.55 -11.71
N ARG A 92 7.14 -2.00 -10.53
CA ARG A 92 5.88 -2.73 -10.35
C ARG A 92 5.06 -2.06 -9.25
N LEU A 93 3.84 -1.66 -9.58
CA LEU A 93 2.84 -1.20 -8.62
C LEU A 93 1.74 -2.26 -8.49
N PHE A 94 1.69 -2.97 -7.37
CA PHE A 94 0.63 -3.92 -7.06
C PHE A 94 -0.55 -3.17 -6.45
N SER A 95 -1.71 -3.19 -7.11
CA SER A 95 -2.88 -2.46 -6.66
C SER A 95 -4.05 -3.39 -6.35
N GLY A 96 -4.53 -3.32 -5.11
CA GLY A 96 -5.74 -4.03 -4.68
C GLY A 96 -6.95 -3.51 -5.44
N VAL A 97 -7.83 -4.41 -5.88
CA VAL A 97 -9.10 -4.04 -6.52
C VAL A 97 -10.26 -4.85 -5.95
N GLY A 98 -11.42 -4.20 -5.81
CA GLY A 98 -12.67 -4.82 -5.36
C GLY A 98 -13.32 -4.06 -4.21
N PRO A 99 -12.96 -4.33 -2.94
CA PRO A 99 -13.69 -3.79 -1.78
C PRO A 99 -13.64 -2.26 -1.64
N ARG A 100 -12.47 -1.65 -1.83
CA ARG A 100 -12.24 -0.21 -1.62
C ARG A 100 -11.84 0.51 -2.90
N THR A 101 -11.05 -0.15 -3.74
CA THR A 101 -10.52 0.42 -4.98
C THR A 101 -11.27 -0.09 -6.21
N ASP A 102 -11.67 0.86 -7.05
CA ASP A 102 -12.31 0.61 -8.34
C ASP A 102 -11.26 0.27 -9.40
N VAL A 103 -11.48 -0.81 -10.16
CA VAL A 103 -10.55 -1.29 -11.20
C VAL A 103 -10.22 -0.26 -12.28
N ARG A 104 -11.09 0.72 -12.52
CA ARG A 104 -10.86 1.82 -13.47
C ARG A 104 -9.68 2.70 -13.06
N VAL A 105 -9.25 2.67 -11.80
CA VAL A 105 -8.10 3.46 -11.34
C VAL A 105 -6.78 2.95 -11.94
N LEU A 106 -6.68 1.68 -12.34
CA LEU A 106 -5.40 1.09 -12.74
C LEU A 106 -4.76 1.82 -13.93
N GLU A 107 -5.56 2.19 -14.93
CA GLU A 107 -5.10 2.98 -16.09
C GLU A 107 -4.69 4.40 -15.68
N LYS A 108 -5.41 5.01 -14.73
CA LYS A 108 -5.10 6.34 -14.20
C LYS A 108 -3.79 6.33 -13.42
N LEU A 109 -3.56 5.33 -12.57
CA LEU A 109 -2.29 5.13 -11.86
C LEU A 109 -1.14 5.02 -12.86
N ALA A 110 -1.29 4.18 -13.89
CA ALA A 110 -0.27 3.96 -14.91
C ALA A 110 0.06 5.24 -15.71
N PHE A 111 -0.93 6.11 -15.93
CA PHE A 111 -0.75 7.35 -16.67
C PHE A 111 -0.17 8.48 -15.80
N GLU A 112 -0.76 8.71 -14.64
CA GLU A 112 -0.50 9.90 -13.83
C GLU A 112 0.77 9.78 -12.99
N LEU A 113 1.19 8.57 -12.62
CA LEU A 113 2.44 8.31 -11.88
C LEU A 113 3.69 8.16 -12.79
N LYS A 114 3.59 8.49 -14.08
CA LYS A 114 4.77 8.52 -14.97
C LYS A 114 5.74 9.60 -14.54
N ASP A 115 7.01 9.23 -14.39
CA ASP A 115 8.13 10.13 -14.03
C ASP A 115 9.32 10.00 -15.00
N GLY A 116 9.11 9.37 -16.16
CA GLY A 116 10.15 9.08 -17.14
C GLY A 116 10.76 7.67 -17.04
N ARG A 117 10.56 6.97 -15.91
CA ARG A 117 10.99 5.58 -15.76
C ARG A 117 9.83 4.62 -16.08
N PRO A 118 10.08 3.50 -16.79
CA PRO A 118 9.03 2.51 -17.05
C PRO A 118 8.53 1.89 -15.75
N PHE A 119 7.26 1.51 -15.73
CA PHE A 119 6.65 0.66 -14.71
C PHE A 119 5.36 0.07 -15.26
N LYS A 120 4.84 -0.94 -14.57
CA LYS A 120 3.50 -1.48 -14.80
C LYS A 120 2.67 -1.47 -13.52
N VAL A 121 1.36 -1.36 -13.70
CA VAL A 121 0.37 -1.50 -12.64
C VAL A 121 -0.25 -2.88 -12.74
N ILE A 122 -0.24 -3.63 -11.65
CA ILE A 122 -0.71 -5.01 -11.56
C ILE A 122 -1.94 -5.03 -10.65
N GLY A 123 -3.12 -5.25 -11.24
CA GLY A 123 -4.35 -5.38 -10.49
C GLY A 123 -4.40 -6.70 -9.71
N CYS A 124 -4.69 -6.62 -8.41
CA CYS A 124 -4.75 -7.75 -7.49
C CYS A 124 -6.16 -7.84 -6.91
N ARG A 125 -6.96 -8.80 -7.38
CA ARG A 125 -8.36 -8.94 -6.98
C ARG A 125 -8.47 -9.56 -5.60
N LEU A 126 -9.02 -8.78 -4.66
CA LEU A 126 -9.30 -9.21 -3.29
C LEU A 126 -10.66 -9.92 -3.22
N ILE A 127 -10.71 -11.07 -2.55
CA ILE A 127 -11.93 -11.91 -2.44
C ILE A 127 -12.37 -12.17 -1.00
N ASP A 128 -11.49 -11.96 -0.03
CA ASP A 128 -11.80 -12.15 1.39
C ASP A 128 -12.14 -10.77 2.02
N PRO A 129 -13.37 -10.56 2.51
CA PRO A 129 -13.78 -9.26 3.04
C PRO A 129 -13.02 -8.83 4.30
N ARG A 130 -12.32 -9.76 4.99
CA ARG A 130 -11.45 -9.43 6.14
C ARG A 130 -10.22 -8.63 5.69
N PHE A 131 -9.75 -8.87 4.47
CA PHE A 131 -8.56 -8.28 3.89
C PHE A 131 -8.94 -7.27 2.80
N TYR A 132 -9.63 -6.20 3.22
CA TYR A 132 -10.28 -5.24 2.32
C TYR A 132 -9.32 -4.21 1.69
N HIS A 133 -8.09 -4.13 2.19
CA HIS A 133 -6.97 -3.40 1.61
C HIS A 133 -5.84 -4.38 1.29
N ILE A 134 -5.14 -4.17 0.18
CA ILE A 134 -4.07 -5.09 -0.23
C ILE A 134 -2.95 -5.17 0.82
N ASP A 135 -2.65 -4.07 1.51
CA ASP A 135 -1.60 -4.00 2.55
C ASP A 135 -1.90 -4.85 3.80
N THR A 136 -3.12 -5.34 3.96
CA THR A 136 -3.50 -6.26 5.05
C THR A 136 -3.14 -7.71 4.73
N CYS A 137 -2.89 -8.02 3.45
CA CYS A 137 -2.66 -9.38 2.96
C CYS A 137 -1.48 -9.51 1.99
N PHE A 138 -0.78 -8.43 1.65
CA PHE A 138 0.41 -8.42 0.80
C PHE A 138 1.36 -7.32 1.25
N CYS A 139 2.66 -7.63 1.34
CA CYS A 139 3.68 -6.65 1.68
C CYS A 139 4.99 -6.95 0.96
N PRO A 140 5.35 -6.14 -0.06
CA PRO A 140 6.70 -6.11 -0.58
C PRO A 140 7.70 -5.76 0.53
N VAL A 141 8.54 -6.72 0.89
CA VAL A 141 9.63 -6.52 1.86
C VAL A 141 10.94 -6.15 1.17
N GLY A 142 11.00 -6.30 -0.15
CA GLY A 142 12.13 -5.89 -0.98
C GLY A 142 11.73 -5.79 -2.46
N PRO A 143 12.72 -5.58 -3.35
CA PRO A 143 12.46 -5.46 -4.78
C PRO A 143 11.82 -6.73 -5.39
N GLU A 144 12.26 -7.91 -4.94
CA GLU A 144 11.89 -9.20 -5.53
C GLU A 144 11.17 -10.13 -4.55
N LEU A 145 10.83 -9.68 -3.35
CA LEU A 145 10.26 -10.53 -2.30
C LEU A 145 9.09 -9.84 -1.60
N ALA A 146 7.98 -10.56 -1.44
CA ALA A 146 6.82 -10.09 -0.69
C ALA A 146 6.25 -11.18 0.23
N LEU A 147 5.72 -10.73 1.38
CA LEU A 147 4.79 -11.52 2.18
C LEU A 147 3.42 -11.52 1.47
N TYR A 148 2.71 -12.63 1.50
CA TYR A 148 1.31 -12.63 1.07
C TYR A 148 0.46 -13.70 1.75
N TYR A 149 -0.83 -13.41 1.97
CA TYR A 149 -1.81 -14.39 2.38
C TYR A 149 -2.57 -14.92 1.14
N PRO A 150 -2.36 -16.19 0.72
CA PRO A 150 -2.87 -16.68 -0.56
C PRO A 150 -4.39 -16.62 -0.71
N HIS A 151 -5.13 -16.84 0.37
CA HIS A 151 -6.59 -16.95 0.34
C HIS A 151 -7.31 -15.60 0.34
N ALA A 152 -6.60 -14.47 0.44
CA ALA A 152 -7.18 -13.15 0.23
C ALA A 152 -7.41 -12.83 -1.26
N PHE A 153 -6.80 -13.60 -2.17
CA PHE A 153 -6.77 -13.32 -3.60
C PHE A 153 -7.49 -14.39 -4.42
N ASP A 154 -8.03 -14.00 -5.59
CA ASP A 154 -8.52 -14.99 -6.55
C ASP A 154 -7.38 -15.78 -7.22
N ALA A 155 -7.71 -16.90 -7.85
CA ALA A 155 -6.71 -17.79 -8.44
C ALA A 155 -5.89 -17.12 -9.56
N ILE A 156 -6.50 -16.19 -10.32
CA ILE A 156 -5.83 -15.44 -11.39
C ILE A 156 -4.80 -14.50 -10.79
N THR A 157 -5.16 -13.77 -9.74
CA THR A 157 -4.25 -12.89 -9.01
C THR A 157 -3.10 -13.68 -8.40
N VAL A 158 -3.37 -14.82 -7.75
CA VAL A 158 -2.31 -15.68 -7.20
C VAL A 158 -1.35 -16.17 -8.29
N HIS A 159 -1.86 -16.55 -9.47
CA HIS A 159 -1.03 -16.94 -10.60
C HIS A 159 -0.15 -15.78 -11.08
N ASN A 160 -0.74 -14.59 -11.27
CA ASN A 160 -0.02 -13.41 -11.72
C ASN A 160 1.04 -12.97 -10.71
N LEU A 161 0.72 -12.89 -9.42
CA LEU A 161 1.68 -12.51 -8.37
C LEU A 161 2.92 -13.41 -8.39
N LYS A 162 2.76 -14.73 -8.55
CA LYS A 162 3.88 -15.69 -8.63
C LYS A 162 4.80 -15.49 -9.83
N ASN A 163 4.27 -14.95 -10.93
CA ASN A 163 5.07 -14.60 -12.10
C ASN A 163 5.75 -13.22 -11.94
N GLU A 164 5.28 -12.42 -11.00
CA GLU A 164 5.67 -11.03 -10.84
C GLU A 164 6.61 -10.79 -9.68
N ILE A 165 6.65 -11.62 -8.63
CA ILE A 165 7.54 -11.44 -7.47
C ILE A 165 7.70 -12.77 -6.69
N GLU A 166 8.81 -12.97 -5.98
CA GLU A 166 8.93 -14.09 -5.04
C GLU A 166 7.99 -13.87 -3.85
N LEU A 167 7.30 -14.93 -3.43
CA LEU A 167 6.26 -14.85 -2.41
C LEU A 167 6.59 -15.75 -1.21
N ILE A 168 6.49 -15.17 -0.02
CA ILE A 168 6.45 -15.91 1.26
C ILE A 168 4.98 -16.05 1.66
N PRO A 169 4.41 -17.27 1.66
CA PRO A 169 3.04 -17.46 2.12
C PRO A 169 2.95 -17.26 3.63
N VAL A 170 1.97 -16.47 4.05
CA VAL A 170 1.60 -16.26 5.45
C VAL A 170 0.45 -17.20 5.80
N SER A 171 0.48 -17.79 7.00
CA SER A 171 -0.60 -18.67 7.48
C SER A 171 -1.85 -17.86 7.86
N GLU A 172 -3.05 -18.45 7.83
CA GLU A 172 -4.27 -17.73 8.21
C GLU A 172 -4.21 -17.17 9.64
N ARG A 173 -3.54 -17.89 10.56
CA ARG A 173 -3.36 -17.49 11.95
C ARG A 173 -2.58 -16.18 12.07
N GLU A 174 -1.54 -15.99 11.26
CA GLU A 174 -0.69 -14.79 11.28
C GLU A 174 -1.25 -13.69 10.38
N ALA A 175 -1.89 -14.04 9.27
CA ALA A 175 -2.63 -13.09 8.44
C ALA A 175 -3.74 -12.39 9.25
N SER A 176 -4.46 -13.13 10.09
CA SER A 176 -5.49 -12.57 11.00
C SER A 176 -4.92 -11.65 12.09
N LYS A 177 -3.61 -11.68 12.31
CA LYS A 177 -2.86 -10.77 13.20
C LYS A 177 -2.10 -9.70 12.42
N PHE A 178 -2.48 -9.47 11.15
CA PHE A 178 -1.90 -8.45 10.30
C PHE A 178 -0.39 -8.64 10.01
N ALA A 179 0.10 -9.89 9.92
CA ALA A 179 1.49 -10.14 9.54
C ALA A 179 1.89 -9.46 8.22
N CYS A 180 0.98 -9.39 7.25
CA CYS A 180 1.22 -8.67 6.00
C CYS A 180 1.13 -7.14 6.15
N ASN A 181 0.53 -6.59 7.20
CA ASN A 181 0.52 -5.14 7.44
C ASN A 181 1.83 -4.70 8.12
N SER A 182 2.93 -5.06 7.47
CA SER A 182 4.30 -4.81 7.91
C SER A 182 4.92 -3.68 7.11
N VAL A 183 5.88 -2.99 7.71
CA VAL A 183 6.65 -1.92 7.06
C VAL A 183 8.09 -2.40 6.89
N ALA A 184 8.57 -2.45 5.65
CA ALA A 184 9.95 -2.80 5.34
C ALA A 184 10.77 -1.55 4.98
N VAL A 185 11.92 -1.38 5.64
CA VAL A 185 12.92 -0.35 5.33
C VAL A 185 14.29 -1.01 5.22
N GLY A 186 14.75 -1.16 3.98
CA GLY A 186 15.98 -1.92 3.70
C GLY A 186 15.82 -3.38 4.11
N LYS A 187 16.62 -3.83 5.10
CA LYS A 187 16.53 -5.18 5.66
C LYS A 187 15.68 -5.28 6.92
N ASN A 188 15.22 -4.17 7.48
CA ASN A 188 14.44 -4.19 8.70
C ASN A 188 12.95 -4.25 8.36
N VAL A 189 12.21 -5.17 8.99
CA VAL A 189 10.77 -5.34 8.83
C VAL A 189 10.11 -5.14 10.20
N VAL A 190 9.31 -4.09 10.31
CA VAL A 190 8.48 -3.83 11.49
C VAL A 190 7.12 -4.47 11.25
N MET A 191 6.71 -5.37 12.15
CA MET A 191 5.47 -6.12 12.05
C MET A 191 4.72 -6.20 13.38
N PRO A 192 3.39 -6.46 13.36
CA PRO A 192 2.65 -6.74 14.59
C PRO A 192 3.20 -7.96 15.34
N ALA A 193 3.11 -7.95 16.66
CA ALA A 193 3.60 -9.03 17.50
C ALA A 193 2.80 -10.34 17.32
N GLY A 194 3.45 -11.49 17.54
CA GLY A 194 2.82 -12.81 17.48
C GLY A 194 2.73 -13.43 16.08
N ASN A 195 3.63 -13.01 15.19
CA ASN A 195 3.81 -13.48 13.81
C ASN A 195 5.18 -14.17 13.65
N ASP A 196 5.49 -15.08 14.58
CA ASP A 196 6.83 -15.67 14.74
C ASP A 196 7.23 -16.57 13.55
N GLU A 197 6.28 -17.23 12.88
CA GLU A 197 6.56 -18.04 11.69
C GLU A 197 7.00 -17.15 10.53
N THR A 198 6.27 -16.06 10.30
CA THR A 198 6.60 -15.05 9.28
C THR A 198 7.93 -14.36 9.60
N ALA A 199 8.14 -13.95 10.85
CA ALA A 199 9.39 -13.33 11.31
C ALA A 199 10.59 -14.28 11.10
N LYS A 200 10.43 -15.56 11.42
CA LYS A 200 11.45 -16.57 11.15
C LYS A 200 11.72 -16.72 9.65
N ALA A 201 10.68 -16.80 8.81
CA ALA A 201 10.83 -16.94 7.36
C ALA A 201 11.58 -15.75 6.73
N LEU A 202 11.41 -14.55 7.27
CA LEU A 202 12.14 -13.35 6.91
C LEU A 202 13.60 -13.38 7.40
N THR A 203 13.81 -13.78 8.66
CA THR A 203 15.15 -13.90 9.27
C THR A 203 16.01 -14.92 8.52
N ASP A 204 15.44 -16.06 8.15
CA ASP A 204 16.11 -17.10 7.35
C ASP A 204 16.51 -16.58 5.94
N ARG A 205 15.94 -15.45 5.49
CA ARG A 205 16.29 -14.74 4.24
C ARG A 205 17.12 -13.46 4.47
N GLY A 206 17.63 -13.28 5.68
CA GLY A 206 18.53 -12.17 6.05
C GLY A 206 17.84 -10.83 6.21
N TYR A 207 16.58 -10.83 6.65
CA TYR A 207 15.88 -9.64 7.16
C TYR A 207 15.97 -9.59 8.70
N ASN A 208 15.80 -8.39 9.26
CA ASN A 208 15.78 -8.12 10.70
C ASN A 208 14.37 -7.74 11.17
#